data_AF-A0A2W4I0D7-F1
#
_entry.id   AF-A0A2W4I0D7-F1
#
_cell.length_a   1.000
_cell.length_b   1.000
_cell.length_c   1.000
_cell.angle_alpha   90.00
_cell.angle_beta   90.00
_cell.angle_gamma   90.00
#
_symmetry.space_group_name_H-M   'P 1'
#
loop_
_entity.id
_entity.type
_entity.pdbx_description
1 polymer ?
#
loop_
_entity_poly.entity_id
_entity_poly.type
_entity_poly.pdbx_seq_one_letter_code
_entity_poly.pdbx_strand_id
1 'polypeptide(L)' 'MLPELKKGQLLKVKAPPYYEKEYVYEVTGAGGKVIRASLHHSPKVKKSWTLEELEILFDMGIIALMDKESSS' A
#
# COMPACT_ATOMS: atom_id res chain seq x y z
N MET A 1 -11.39 10.32 1.17
CA MET A 1 -10.86 10.39 2.56
C MET A 1 -9.96 9.19 2.78
N LEU A 2 -8.64 9.44 2.75
CA LEU A 2 -7.64 8.40 2.97
C LEU A 2 -7.69 7.89 4.43
N PRO A 3 -7.68 6.57 4.68
CA PRO A 3 -7.53 6.05 6.03
C PRO A 3 -6.17 6.43 6.63
N GLU A 4 -6.10 6.59 7.95
CA GLU A 4 -4.84 6.89 8.65
C GLU A 4 -3.89 5.69 8.55
N LEU A 5 -2.79 5.84 7.81
CA LEU A 5 -1.79 4.80 7.63
C LEU A 5 -0.75 4.81 8.75
N LYS A 6 -0.41 3.62 9.24
CA LYS A 6 0.57 3.42 10.31
C LYS A 6 1.72 2.56 9.81
N LYS A 7 2.90 2.72 10.42
CA LYS A 7 4.03 1.82 10.19
C LYS A 7 3.64 0.39 10.55
N GLY A 8 3.98 -0.58 9.69
CA GLY A 8 3.58 -1.98 9.81
C GLY A 8 2.23 -2.30 9.17
N GLN A 9 1.51 -1.31 8.64
CA GLN A 9 0.27 -1.55 7.89
C GLN A 9 0.57 -2.29 6.58
N LEU A 10 -0.23 -3.32 6.27
CA LEU A 10 -0.16 -4.01 4.99
C LEU A 10 -1.11 -3.35 3.98
N LEU A 11 -0.60 -3.18 2.77
CA LEU A 11 -1.28 -2.62 1.61
C LEU A 11 -1.29 -3.65 0.49
N LYS A 12 -2.46 -3.91 -0.06
CA LYS A 12 -2.61 -4.68 -1.30
C LYS A 12 -2.56 -3.70 -2.47
N VAL A 13 -1.64 -3.91 -3.39
CA VAL A 13 -1.40 -3.01 -4.53
C VAL A 13 -1.52 -3.79 -5.83
N LYS A 14 -2.48 -3.42 -6.67
CA LYS A 14 -2.63 -3.98 -8.01
C LYS A 14 -1.54 -3.42 -8.94
N ALA A 15 -0.96 -4.27 -9.80
CA ALA A 15 0.11 -3.89 -10.73
C ALA A 15 -0.36 -3.83 -12.19
N PRO A 16 0.01 -2.78 -12.94
CA PRO A 16 -0.28 -2.67 -14.37
C PRO A 16 0.43 -3.75 -15.20
N PRO A 17 0.05 -3.99 -16.47
CA PRO A 17 -0.93 -3.23 -17.27
C PRO A 17 -2.40 -3.63 -17.04
N TYR A 18 -2.67 -4.87 -16.60
CA TYR A 18 -4.04 -5.38 -16.46
C TYR A 18 -4.55 -5.43 -15.02
N TYR A 19 -3.73 -5.04 -14.03
CA TYR A 19 -4.09 -5.10 -12.61
C TYR A 19 -4.46 -6.52 -12.10
N GLU A 20 -4.10 -7.55 -12.86
CA GLU A 20 -4.32 -8.97 -12.53
C GLU A 20 -3.41 -9.46 -11.40
N LYS A 21 -2.25 -8.83 -11.23
CA LYS A 21 -1.29 -9.19 -10.18
C LYS A 21 -1.40 -8.21 -9.03
N GLU A 22 -1.53 -8.75 -7.83
CA GLU A 22 -1.57 -7.98 -6.59
C GLU A 22 -0.33 -8.28 -5.76
N TYR A 23 0.25 -7.22 -5.22
CA TYR A 23 1.45 -7.27 -4.41
C TYR A 23 1.16 -6.72 -3.02
N VAL A 24 1.70 -7.38 -2.00
CA VAL A 24 1.56 -6.95 -0.62
C VAL A 24 2.76 -6.11 -0.23
N TYR A 25 2.51 -4.85 0.12
CA TYR A 25 3.51 -3.92 0.62
C TYR A 25 3.26 -3.63 2.10
N GLU A 26 4.33 -3.60 2.89
CA GLU A 26 4.29 -3.19 4.29
C GLU A 26 4.77 -1.75 4.42
N VAL A 27 3.97 -0.89 5.05
CA VAL A 27 4.31 0.51 5.30
C VAL A 27 5.49 0.59 6.26
N THR A 28 6.62 1.11 5.80
CA THR A 28 7.84 1.27 6.60
C THR A 28 7.97 2.69 7.18
N GLY A 29 7.24 3.66 6.63
CA GLY A 29 7.16 5.02 7.15
C GLY A 29 5.90 5.74 6.67
N ALA A 30 5.20 6.37 7.61
CA ALA A 30 3.96 7.11 7.38
C ALA A 30 4.00 8.46 8.11
N GLY A 31 5.02 9.27 7.83
CA GLY A 31 5.21 10.58 8.45
C GLY A 31 5.40 11.67 7.39
N GLY A 32 4.55 12.70 7.42
CA GLY A 32 4.62 13.83 6.50
C GLY A 32 3.83 13.61 5.20
N LYS A 33 4.34 14.15 4.08
CA LYS A 33 3.64 14.17 2.78
C LYS A 33 3.80 12.89 1.95
N VAL A 34 4.57 11.91 2.42
CA VAL A 34 4.95 10.71 1.67
C VAL A 34 4.81 9.46 2.54
N ILE A 35 4.20 8.43 1.98
CA ILE A 35 4.14 7.09 2.54
C ILE A 35 5.22 6.23 1.87
N ARG A 36 5.98 5.49 2.67
CA ARG A 36 7.01 4.55 2.21
C ARG A 36 6.61 3.13 2.60
N ALA A 37 6.79 2.19 1.68
CA ALA A 37 6.51 0.79 1.91
C ALA A 37 7.54 -0.12 1.23
N SER A 38 7.67 -1.33 1.74
CA SER A 38 8.52 -2.38 1.19
C SER A 38 7.68 -3.59 0.81
N LEU A 39 8.03 -4.29 -0.26
CA LEU A 39 7.31 -5.51 -0.64
C LEU A 39 7.51 -6.58 0.45
N HIS A 40 6.41 -7.17 0.94
CA HIS A 40 6.41 -8.06 2.11
C HIS A 40 7.37 -9.25 1.97
N HIS A 41 7.38 -9.91 0.80
CA HIS A 41 8.27 -11.04 0.51
C HIS A 41 9.61 -10.66 -0.12
N SER A 42 9.85 -9.36 -0.40
CA SER A 42 11.12 -8.90 -0.98
C SER A 42 11.41 -7.47 -0.53
N PRO A 43 11.94 -7.27 0.70
CA PRO A 43 12.10 -5.95 1.31
C PRO A 43 13.10 -5.04 0.57
N LYS A 44 13.85 -5.59 -0.40
CA LYS A 44 14.69 -4.82 -1.34
C LYS A 44 13.86 -4.00 -2.32
N VAL A 45 12.63 -4.42 -2.62
CA VAL A 45 11.69 -3.72 -3.49
C VAL A 45 10.93 -2.69 -2.65
N LYS A 46 11.20 -1.42 -2.89
CA LYS A 46 10.60 -0.30 -2.16
C LYS A 46 9.63 0.45 -3.07
N LYS A 47 8.53 0.92 -2.49
CA LYS A 47 7.62 1.90 -3.10
C LYS A 47 7.40 3.07 -2.17
N SER A 48 7.08 4.20 -2.77
CA SER A 48 6.63 5.38 -2.05
C SER A 48 5.58 6.10 -2.86
N TRP A 49 4.63 6.69 -2.16
CA TRP A 49 3.54 7.48 -2.72
C TRP A 49 3.45 8.80 -1.97
N THR A 50 3.13 9.89 -2.66
CA THR A 50 2.65 11.10 -1.97
C THR A 50 1.26 10.83 -1.39
N LEU A 51 0.82 11.61 -0.42
CA LEU A 51 -0.55 11.48 0.11
C LEU A 51 -1.62 11.67 -0.98
N GLU A 52 -1.41 12.63 -1.88
CA GLU A 52 -2.33 12.91 -3.00
C GLU A 52 -2.40 11.74 -3.99
N GLU A 53 -1.24 11.20 -4.39
CA GLU A 53 -1.20 10.03 -5.28
C GLU A 53 -1.85 8.82 -4.61
N LEU A 54 -1.57 8.61 -3.33
CA LEU A 54 -2.12 7.50 -2.59
C LEU A 54 -3.64 7.60 -2.47
N GLU A 55 -4.18 8.79 -2.22
CA GLU A 55 -5.63 9.01 -2.16
C GLU A 55 -6.30 8.66 -3.50
N ILE A 56 -5.73 9.09 -4.61
CA ILE A 56 -6.21 8.74 -5.96
C ILE A 56 -6.18 7.22 -6.16
N LEU A 57 -5.08 6.56 -5.78
CA LEU A 57 -4.94 5.11 -5.96
C LEU A 57 -5.89 4.29 -5.05
N PHE A 58 -6.24 4.81 -3.89
CA PHE A 58 -7.28 4.24 -3.03
C PHE A 58 -8.67 4.40 -3.65
N ASP A 59 -8.99 5.60 -4.16
CA ASP A 59 -10.26 5.89 -4.82
C ASP A 59 -10.47 5.02 -6.07
N MET A 60 -9.40 4.83 -6.85
CA MET A 60 -9.38 3.92 -8.00
C MET A 60 -9.42 2.42 -7.65
N GLY A 61 -9.34 2.06 -6.35
CA GLY A 61 -9.28 0.66 -5.92
C GLY A 61 -8.03 -0.09 -6.38
N ILE A 62 -6.95 0.63 -6.67
CA ILE A 62 -5.62 0.08 -7.00
C ILE A 62 -4.89 -0.31 -5.72
N ILE A 63 -5.06 0.49 -4.66
CA ILE A 63 -4.52 0.23 -3.34
C ILE A 63 -5.67 -0.01 -2.36
N ALA A 64 -5.54 -1.05 -1.55
CA ALA A 64 -6.47 -1.37 -0.48
C ALA A 64 -5.70 -1.69 0.81
N LEU A 65 -6.30 -1.37 1.96
CA LEU A 65 -5.81 -1.87 3.24
C LEU A 65 -6.07 -3.37 3.31
N MET A 66 -5.09 -4.13 3.78
CA MET A 66 -5.35 -5.49 4.25
C MET A 66 -5.72 -5.43 5.73
N ASP A 67 -6.96 -5.78 6.05
CA ASP A 67 -7.33 -6.10 7.41
C ASP A 67 -6.54 -7.32 7.87
N LYS A 68 -6.09 -7.30 9.12
CA LYS A 68 -5.31 -8.39 9.72
C LYS A 68 -6.16 -9.65 9.97
N GLU A 69 -7.44 -9.64 9.63
CA GLU A 69 -8.37 -10.76 9.77
C GLU A 69 -8.68 -11.41 8.41
N SER A 70 -7.86 -12.40 8.07
CA SER A 70 -8.28 -13.60 7.34
C SER A 70 -7.24 -14.68 7.58
N SER A 71 -7.12 -15.10 8.83
CA SER A 71 -6.68 -16.45 9.17
C SER A 71 -7.89 -17.11 9.80
N SER A 72 -8.65 -17.84 8.99
CA SER A 72 -9.65 -18.81 9.41
C SER A 72 -9.37 -20.12 8.69
#